data_AF-A0A6P5WEK1-F1
#
_entry.id   AF-A0A6P5WEK1-F1
#
_cell.length_a   1.000
_cell.length_b   1.000
_cell.length_c   1.000
_cell.angle_alpha   90.00
_cell.angle_beta   90.00
_cell.angle_gamma   90.00
#
_symmetry.space_group_name_H-M   'P 1'
#
loop_
_entity.id
_entity.type
_entity.pdbx_description
1 polymer ?
#
loop_
_entity_poly.entity_id
_entity_poly.type
_entity_poly.pdbx_seq_one_letter_code
_entity_poly.pdbx_strand_id
1 'polypeptide(L)'
;MKDSGRRLLWLFALALVALPPAYCSTGVKDDTPNDLASANTNGPIVKGKESEVAEILASPPACFPELISAVPFSIYGVDKHGNHVIFLEGRSINWEVVSSKKSHDLVDYVKYLALFFWVNVDKRANSALTVVVDTNGFTLRKVLNGSVKAVLDALVSGLESTVQYVGERPGHVFLLNSPAYLSPLISLLSGLVHPKVQLVSVSSRKKWEVLLQDHVGASFLPVEYGGLKAKTLMDSPFVKSIDQEVRRILESKTAVKL
;
A
#
# COMPACT_ATOMS: atom_id res chain seq x y z
N MET A 1 22.48 -19.68 24.58
CA MET A 1 23.07 -18.45 23.99
C MET A 1 23.60 -18.80 22.60
N LYS A 2 23.36 -17.94 21.61
CA LYS A 2 23.77 -18.02 20.19
C LYS A 2 22.93 -18.96 19.30
N ASP A 3 21.71 -18.54 18.96
CA ASP A 3 21.19 -18.73 17.59
C ASP A 3 19.87 -18.01 17.29
N SER A 4 19.24 -17.38 18.29
CA SER A 4 18.01 -16.62 18.11
C SER A 4 18.21 -15.24 17.44
N GLY A 5 19.46 -14.82 17.19
CA GLY A 5 19.81 -13.48 16.69
C GLY A 5 20.00 -13.36 15.17
N ARG A 6 20.01 -14.47 14.42
CA ARG A 6 20.27 -14.46 12.96
C ARG A 6 19.04 -14.73 12.08
N ARG A 7 17.92 -15.15 12.66
CA ARG A 7 16.63 -15.32 11.95
C ARG A 7 15.73 -14.07 12.01
N LEU A 8 16.14 -13.03 12.72
CA LEU A 8 15.41 -11.76 12.84
C LEU A 8 15.83 -10.70 11.80
N LEU A 9 16.72 -11.03 10.87
CA LEU A 9 17.34 -10.06 9.95
C LEU A 9 16.86 -10.15 8.48
N TRP A 10 15.82 -10.93 8.19
CA TRP A 10 15.48 -11.35 6.82
C TRP A 10 14.06 -10.99 6.31
N LEU A 11 13.26 -10.19 7.03
CA LEU A 11 11.82 -10.02 6.76
C LEU A 11 11.37 -8.59 6.44
N PHE A 12 12.23 -7.75 5.88
CA PHE A 12 12.20 -6.33 6.23
C PHE A 12 11.91 -5.29 5.16
N ALA A 13 11.45 -5.67 3.98
CA ALA A 13 10.79 -4.68 3.14
C ALA A 13 9.99 -5.25 2.02
N LEU A 14 9.00 -4.43 1.65
CA LEU A 14 7.98 -4.56 0.61
C LEU A 14 6.56 -4.30 1.04
N ALA A 15 6.34 -3.30 1.90
CA ALA A 15 5.06 -2.60 1.96
C ALA A 15 4.72 -1.93 0.62
N LEU A 16 5.56 -2.06 -0.39
CA LEU A 16 5.32 -1.58 -1.72
C LEU A 16 5.89 -2.53 -2.76
N VAL A 17 5.05 -3.48 -3.16
CA VAL A 17 5.08 -4.25 -4.40
C VAL A 17 6.13 -5.34 -4.51
N ALA A 18 5.84 -6.55 -3.99
CA ALA A 18 6.18 -7.85 -4.60
C ALA A 18 7.65 -8.27 -4.78
N LEU A 19 8.27 -9.17 -3.99
CA LEU A 19 9.63 -9.70 -4.26
C LEU A 19 9.69 -10.71 -5.43
N PRO A 20 10.89 -10.94 -6.05
CA PRO A 20 11.06 -11.82 -7.21
C PRO A 20 11.25 -13.30 -6.82
N PRO A 21 11.06 -14.26 -7.75
CA PRO A 21 11.56 -15.62 -7.59
C PRO A 21 13.06 -15.69 -7.89
N ALA A 22 13.78 -16.45 -7.07
CA ALA A 22 15.11 -16.93 -7.39
C ALA A 22 15.02 -17.94 -8.55
N TYR A 23 15.70 -17.69 -9.68
CA TYR A 23 16.20 -18.76 -10.55
C TYR A 23 17.41 -18.31 -11.38
N CYS A 24 18.33 -19.26 -11.56
CA CYS A 24 19.64 -19.13 -12.16
C CYS A 24 19.64 -18.62 -13.61
N SER A 25 20.64 -17.78 -13.89
CA SER A 25 21.14 -17.48 -15.22
C SER A 25 21.54 -18.76 -15.96
N THR A 26 20.87 -19.05 -17.08
CA THR A 26 21.52 -19.63 -18.26
C THR A 26 21.25 -18.68 -19.42
N GLY A 27 22.33 -18.26 -20.07
CA GLY A 27 22.32 -17.15 -21.02
C GLY A 27 21.72 -17.49 -22.38
N VAL A 28 21.56 -16.45 -23.20
CA VAL A 28 22.00 -16.29 -24.59
C VAL A 28 21.53 -14.91 -25.09
N LYS A 29 22.39 -14.21 -25.82
CA LYS A 29 22.15 -12.92 -26.49
C LYS A 29 21.37 -13.11 -27.80
N ASP A 30 20.50 -12.16 -28.17
CA ASP A 30 20.65 -11.25 -29.32
C ASP A 30 19.31 -10.61 -29.77
N ASP A 31 19.36 -9.28 -29.92
CA ASP A 31 18.69 -8.34 -30.82
C ASP A 31 17.34 -8.67 -31.51
N THR A 32 16.32 -7.84 -31.26
CA THR A 32 15.65 -6.97 -32.27
C THR A 32 14.54 -6.08 -31.66
N PRO A 33 14.21 -4.92 -32.28
CA PRO A 33 13.26 -3.93 -31.75
C PRO A 33 11.84 -4.07 -32.33
N ASN A 34 10.88 -3.36 -31.72
CA ASN A 34 9.44 -3.26 -32.00
C ASN A 34 8.56 -4.38 -31.44
N ASP A 35 7.80 -4.03 -30.40
CA ASP A 35 6.34 -4.25 -30.34
C ASP A 35 5.75 -3.38 -29.22
N LEU A 36 5.45 -2.12 -29.57
CA LEU A 36 4.43 -1.33 -28.88
C LEU A 36 3.07 -1.86 -29.35
N ALA A 37 2.22 -2.20 -28.39
CA ALA A 37 0.82 -2.61 -28.51
C ALA A 37 0.54 -4.12 -28.69
N SER A 38 0.65 -4.88 -27.59
CA SER A 38 -0.41 -5.83 -27.25
C SER A 38 -1.21 -5.26 -26.06
N ALA A 39 -2.43 -4.82 -26.34
CA ALA A 39 -3.39 -4.48 -25.31
C ALA A 39 -3.72 -5.76 -24.54
N ASN A 40 -3.15 -5.88 -23.33
CA ASN A 40 -3.31 -7.04 -22.47
C ASN A 40 -4.79 -7.12 -22.04
N THR A 41 -5.54 -8.08 -22.59
CA THR A 41 -6.98 -8.32 -22.34
C THR A 41 -7.28 -8.91 -20.96
N ASN A 42 -6.30 -8.91 -20.05
CA ASN A 42 -6.46 -9.47 -18.72
C ASN A 42 -6.95 -8.38 -17.77
N GLY A 43 -7.97 -8.69 -16.97
CA GLY A 43 -8.46 -7.77 -15.92
C GLY A 43 -7.40 -7.52 -14.84
N PRO A 44 -7.77 -6.85 -13.73
CA PRO A 44 -6.85 -6.60 -12.63
C PRO A 44 -6.46 -7.90 -11.89
N ILE A 45 -7.18 -9.00 -12.13
CA ILE A 45 -6.97 -10.30 -11.51
C ILE A 45 -6.28 -11.24 -12.50
N VAL A 46 -5.31 -12.01 -12.01
CA VAL A 46 -4.65 -13.10 -12.71
C VAL A 46 -5.69 -14.14 -13.12
N LYS A 47 -5.67 -14.53 -14.39
CA LYS A 47 -6.64 -15.48 -14.95
C LYS A 47 -6.69 -16.77 -14.13
N GLY A 48 -7.90 -17.20 -13.76
CA GLY A 48 -8.15 -18.41 -12.95
C GLY A 48 -8.18 -18.16 -11.44
N LYS A 49 -7.92 -16.94 -10.98
CA LYS A 49 -7.97 -16.55 -9.57
C LYS A 49 -9.22 -15.79 -9.17
N GLU A 50 -10.13 -15.55 -10.11
CA GLU A 50 -11.32 -14.70 -9.91
C GLU A 50 -12.23 -15.24 -8.81
N SER A 51 -12.46 -16.56 -8.75
CA SER A 51 -13.28 -17.19 -7.71
C SER A 51 -12.65 -17.04 -6.32
N GLU A 52 -11.35 -17.30 -6.20
CA GLU A 52 -10.62 -17.17 -4.93
C GLU A 52 -10.65 -15.72 -4.42
N VAL A 53 -10.48 -14.74 -5.32
CA VAL A 53 -10.57 -13.32 -4.96
C VAL A 53 -11.99 -12.95 -4.54
N ALA A 54 -13.01 -13.44 -5.25
CA ALA A 54 -14.41 -13.21 -4.88
C ALA A 54 -14.75 -13.78 -3.50
N GLU A 55 -14.24 -14.97 -3.17
CA GLU A 55 -14.40 -15.57 -1.84
C GLU A 55 -13.73 -14.74 -0.73
N ILE A 56 -12.51 -14.24 -0.98
CA ILE A 56 -11.82 -13.34 -0.04
C ILE A 56 -12.63 -12.07 0.18
N LEU A 57 -13.12 -11.44 -0.91
CA LEU A 57 -13.89 -10.21 -0.82
C LEU A 57 -15.27 -10.39 -0.18
N ALA A 58 -15.88 -11.57 -0.32
CA ALA A 58 -17.10 -11.96 0.37
C ALA A 58 -16.88 -12.30 1.87
N SER A 59 -15.63 -12.30 2.35
CA SER A 59 -15.29 -12.57 3.74
C SER A 59 -14.29 -11.58 4.32
N PRO A 60 -14.69 -10.31 4.51
CA PRO A 60 -13.82 -9.31 5.11
C PRO A 60 -13.32 -9.73 6.50
N PRO A 61 -12.08 -9.35 6.87
CA PRO A 61 -11.54 -9.56 8.21
C PRO A 61 -12.44 -8.92 9.27
N ALA A 62 -12.65 -9.61 10.40
CA ALA A 62 -13.50 -9.08 11.48
C ALA A 62 -12.95 -7.75 12.08
N CYS A 63 -11.63 -7.56 12.03
CA CYS A 63 -10.95 -6.34 12.47
C CYS A 63 -11.11 -5.16 11.48
N PHE A 64 -11.65 -5.39 10.28
CA PHE A 64 -11.66 -4.39 9.21
C PHE A 64 -12.38 -3.09 9.58
N PRO A 65 -13.61 -3.09 10.13
CA PRO A 65 -14.33 -1.85 10.45
C PRO A 65 -13.59 -0.96 11.47
N GLU A 66 -12.84 -1.59 12.37
CA GLU A 66 -12.04 -0.89 13.37
C GLU A 66 -10.75 -0.34 12.74
N LEU A 67 -10.08 -1.13 11.90
CA LEU A 67 -8.82 -0.74 11.25
C LEU A 67 -8.98 0.31 10.15
N ILE A 68 -10.07 0.27 9.36
CA ILE A 68 -10.33 1.31 8.34
C ILE A 68 -10.56 2.68 8.96
N SER A 69 -11.11 2.71 10.18
CA SER A 69 -11.29 3.93 10.96
C SER A 69 -10.00 4.36 11.65
N ALA A 70 -9.19 3.39 12.12
CA ALA A 70 -7.94 3.65 12.84
C ALA A 70 -6.76 4.03 11.94
N VAL A 71 -6.78 3.64 10.66
CA VAL A 71 -5.76 4.01 9.66
C VAL A 71 -6.45 4.75 8.51
N PRO A 72 -6.90 5.99 8.75
CA PRO A 72 -7.59 6.75 7.72
C PRO A 72 -6.63 7.04 6.56
N PHE A 73 -7.12 6.79 5.35
CA PHE A 73 -6.44 7.13 4.10
C PHE A 73 -7.46 7.74 3.13
N SER A 74 -6.97 8.39 2.09
CA SER A 74 -7.81 9.05 1.09
C SER A 74 -7.36 8.74 -0.32
N ILE A 75 -8.31 8.40 -1.20
CA ILE A 75 -8.06 8.29 -2.65
C ILE A 75 -8.49 9.61 -3.26
N TYR A 76 -7.51 10.46 -3.56
CA TYR A 76 -7.78 11.87 -3.87
C TYR A 76 -8.04 12.13 -5.35
N GLY A 77 -7.41 11.33 -6.22
CA GLY A 77 -7.45 11.49 -7.66
C GLY A 77 -6.45 10.57 -8.34
N VAL A 78 -5.95 11.00 -9.49
CA VAL A 78 -4.92 10.31 -10.26
C VAL A 78 -3.71 11.20 -10.50
N ASP A 79 -2.53 10.60 -10.66
CA ASP A 79 -1.31 11.28 -11.09
C ASP A 79 -1.30 11.54 -12.60
N LYS A 80 -0.23 12.16 -13.10
CA LYS A 80 -0.02 12.44 -14.53
C LYS A 80 0.00 11.20 -15.43
N HIS A 81 0.16 10.01 -14.86
CA HIS A 81 0.16 8.72 -15.55
C HIS A 81 -1.20 8.01 -15.42
N GLY A 82 -2.18 8.65 -14.78
CA GLY A 82 -3.51 8.08 -14.55
C GLY A 82 -3.55 7.06 -13.42
N ASN A 83 -2.52 6.97 -12.56
CA ASN A 83 -2.53 6.07 -11.40
C ASN A 83 -3.20 6.73 -10.20
N HIS A 84 -3.94 5.96 -9.41
CA HIS A 84 -4.56 6.52 -8.22
C HIS A 84 -3.52 6.99 -7.20
N VAL A 85 -3.80 8.17 -6.62
CA VAL A 85 -3.00 8.77 -5.56
C VAL A 85 -3.69 8.57 -4.22
N ILE A 86 -3.03 7.84 -3.34
CA ILE A 86 -3.48 7.54 -1.99
C ILE A 86 -2.69 8.40 -1.01
N PHE A 87 -3.38 9.10 -0.12
CA PHE A 87 -2.78 9.86 0.97
C PHE A 87 -3.03 9.17 2.30
N LEU A 88 -2.00 9.11 3.13
CA LEU A 88 -2.04 8.61 4.50
C LEU A 88 -1.35 9.61 5.43
N GLU A 89 -2.06 10.05 6.45
CA GLU A 89 -1.56 11.01 7.42
C GLU A 89 -1.20 10.32 8.74
N GLY A 90 0.07 10.28 9.09
CA GLY A 90 0.55 9.57 10.28
C GLY A 90 -0.01 10.10 11.60
N ARG A 91 -0.43 11.37 11.65
CA ARG A 91 -1.07 12.01 12.82
C ARG A 91 -2.50 11.51 13.02
N SER A 92 -3.14 11.11 11.93
CA SER A 92 -4.52 10.64 11.92
C SER A 92 -4.63 9.16 12.27
N ILE A 93 -3.50 8.44 12.37
CA ILE A 93 -3.48 7.04 12.78
C ILE A 93 -3.77 6.91 14.26
N ASN A 94 -4.79 6.12 14.61
CA ASN A 94 -5.01 5.65 15.96
C ASN A 94 -4.04 4.50 16.28
N TRP A 95 -2.85 4.87 16.76
CA TRP A 95 -1.80 3.93 17.11
C TRP A 95 -2.16 3.00 18.28
N GLU A 96 -3.15 3.32 19.11
CA GLU A 96 -3.57 2.43 20.19
C GLU A 96 -4.31 1.21 19.61
N VAL A 97 -5.29 1.47 18.74
CA VAL A 97 -6.03 0.42 18.03
C VAL A 97 -5.08 -0.42 17.19
N VAL A 98 -4.21 0.22 16.40
CA VAL A 98 -3.29 -0.47 15.51
C VAL A 98 -2.30 -1.35 16.28
N SER A 99 -1.71 -0.84 17.36
CA SER A 99 -0.80 -1.62 18.21
C SER A 99 -1.49 -2.74 18.99
N SER A 100 -2.82 -2.71 19.14
CA SER A 100 -3.58 -3.76 19.82
C SER A 100 -3.83 -4.99 18.94
N LYS A 101 -3.66 -4.88 17.62
CA LYS A 101 -3.94 -5.98 16.68
C LYS A 101 -2.78 -6.95 16.58
N LYS A 102 -3.12 -8.21 16.29
CA LYS A 102 -2.11 -9.21 15.96
C LYS A 102 -1.58 -8.93 14.56
N SER A 103 -0.34 -9.34 14.30
CA SER A 103 0.28 -9.13 12.99
C SER A 103 -0.54 -9.71 11.84
N HIS A 104 -1.15 -10.89 12.01
CA HIS A 104 -1.97 -11.49 10.95
C HIS A 104 -3.25 -10.68 10.66
N ASP A 105 -3.88 -10.09 11.68
CA ASP A 105 -5.08 -9.25 11.49
C ASP A 105 -4.75 -8.02 10.63
N LEU A 106 -3.58 -7.42 10.86
CA LEU A 106 -3.12 -6.28 10.07
C LEU A 106 -2.77 -6.69 8.63
N VAL A 107 -2.19 -7.88 8.45
CA VAL A 107 -1.87 -8.45 7.12
C VAL A 107 -3.15 -8.72 6.33
N ASP A 108 -4.14 -9.38 6.95
CA ASP A 108 -5.42 -9.70 6.33
C ASP A 108 -6.20 -8.43 5.98
N TYR A 109 -6.15 -7.41 6.84
CA TYR A 109 -6.70 -6.08 6.56
C TYR A 109 -6.09 -5.47 5.29
N VAL A 110 -4.76 -5.46 5.17
CA VAL A 110 -4.06 -4.90 4.00
C VAL A 110 -4.37 -5.72 2.75
N LYS A 111 -4.30 -7.05 2.84
CA LYS A 111 -4.62 -7.96 1.73
C LYS A 111 -6.03 -7.69 1.20
N TYR A 112 -7.02 -7.61 2.09
CA TYR A 112 -8.41 -7.35 1.72
C TYR A 112 -8.54 -5.99 1.03
N LEU A 113 -7.99 -4.94 1.63
CA LEU A 113 -8.07 -3.58 1.10
C LEU A 113 -7.46 -3.48 -0.31
N ALA A 114 -6.30 -4.11 -0.51
CA ALA A 114 -5.60 -4.11 -1.78
C ALA A 114 -6.38 -4.86 -2.88
N LEU A 115 -6.89 -6.07 -2.58
CA LEU A 115 -7.74 -6.81 -3.52
C LEU A 115 -9.03 -6.04 -3.83
N PHE A 116 -9.67 -5.44 -2.82
CA PHE A 116 -10.86 -4.62 -3.03
C PHE A 116 -10.55 -3.47 -3.99
N PHE A 117 -9.44 -2.76 -3.77
CA PHE A 117 -9.02 -1.65 -4.61
C PHE A 117 -8.87 -2.07 -6.08
N TRP A 118 -8.18 -3.16 -6.36
CA TRP A 118 -7.96 -3.60 -7.75
C TRP A 118 -9.22 -4.17 -8.42
N VAL A 119 -10.11 -4.83 -7.66
CA VAL A 119 -11.36 -5.34 -8.22
C VAL A 119 -12.36 -4.22 -8.50
N ASN A 120 -12.46 -3.25 -7.60
CA ASN A 120 -13.58 -2.29 -7.60
C ASN A 120 -13.18 -0.87 -8.03
N VAL A 121 -11.93 -0.47 -7.81
CA VAL A 121 -11.45 0.89 -8.06
C VAL A 121 -10.60 0.95 -9.32
N ASP A 122 -9.41 0.32 -9.32
CA ASP A 122 -8.50 0.33 -10.48
C ASP A 122 -8.48 -1.00 -11.19
N LYS A 123 -9.38 -1.14 -12.17
CA LYS A 123 -9.64 -2.37 -12.92
C LYS A 123 -8.64 -2.63 -14.05
N ARG A 124 -7.54 -1.87 -14.12
CA ARG A 124 -6.56 -2.01 -15.21
C ARG A 124 -5.58 -3.14 -14.92
N ALA A 125 -5.16 -3.85 -15.97
CA ALA A 125 -4.16 -4.93 -15.91
C ALA A 125 -2.77 -4.47 -15.43
N ASN A 126 -2.42 -3.21 -15.74
CA ASN A 126 -1.11 -2.62 -15.47
C ASN A 126 -1.23 -1.42 -14.52
N SER A 127 -2.20 -1.44 -13.61
CA SER A 127 -2.35 -0.35 -12.63
C SER A 127 -1.12 -0.23 -11.74
N ALA A 128 -0.69 1.00 -11.54
CA ALA A 128 0.29 1.36 -10.53
C ALA A 128 -0.38 2.14 -9.40
N LEU A 129 0.29 2.21 -8.24
CA LEU A 129 -0.18 2.97 -7.09
C LEU A 129 0.83 4.05 -6.71
N THR A 130 0.33 5.25 -6.48
CA THR A 130 1.12 6.34 -5.90
C THR A 130 0.64 6.56 -4.47
N VAL A 131 1.47 6.27 -3.47
CA VAL A 131 1.13 6.43 -2.05
C VAL A 131 1.98 7.54 -1.43
N VAL A 132 1.30 8.52 -0.87
CA VAL A 132 1.91 9.64 -0.15
C VAL A 132 1.65 9.44 1.34
N VAL A 133 2.71 9.23 2.10
CA VAL A 133 2.64 9.04 3.55
C VAL A 133 3.27 10.26 4.22
N ASP A 134 2.46 11.08 4.88
CA ASP A 134 3.01 12.07 5.81
C ASP A 134 3.38 11.36 7.12
N THR A 135 4.68 11.23 7.37
CA THR A 135 5.20 10.52 8.56
C THR A 135 5.11 11.35 9.84
N ASN A 136 4.63 12.60 9.77
CA ASN A 136 4.21 13.33 10.95
C ASN A 136 3.27 12.44 11.79
N GLY A 137 3.59 12.22 13.07
CA GLY A 137 2.85 11.29 13.94
C GLY A 137 3.57 9.96 14.19
N PHE A 138 4.59 9.62 13.41
CA PHE A 138 5.46 8.46 13.65
C PHE A 138 6.49 8.78 14.74
N THR A 139 6.03 8.97 15.97
CA THR A 139 6.92 9.38 17.08
C THR A 139 8.03 8.36 17.34
N LEU A 140 9.19 8.82 17.82
CA LEU A 140 10.31 7.94 18.20
C LEU A 140 9.87 6.80 19.15
N ARG A 141 8.98 7.10 20.11
CA ARG A 141 8.41 6.08 21.01
C ARG A 141 7.69 4.96 20.24
N LYS A 142 6.94 5.30 19.19
CA LYS A 142 6.22 4.34 18.33
C LYS A 142 7.14 3.56 17.39
N VAL A 143 8.30 4.13 17.06
CA VAL A 143 9.35 3.42 16.33
C VAL A 143 10.04 2.42 17.25
N LEU A 144 10.49 2.86 18.43
CA LEU A 144 11.24 2.05 19.39
C LEU A 144 10.41 0.91 19.99
N ASN A 145 9.10 1.12 20.22
CA ASN A 145 8.22 0.08 20.72
C ASN A 145 7.73 -0.90 19.62
N GLY A 146 8.23 -0.75 18.38
CA GLY A 146 7.90 -1.64 17.26
C GLY A 146 6.53 -1.42 16.62
N SER A 147 5.75 -0.41 17.02
CA SER A 147 4.41 -0.18 16.45
C SER A 147 4.48 0.24 14.98
N VAL A 148 5.37 1.18 14.65
CA VAL A 148 5.60 1.60 13.26
C VAL A 148 6.09 0.42 12.42
N LYS A 149 6.97 -0.39 13.00
CA LYS A 149 7.48 -1.61 12.36
C LYS A 149 6.35 -2.61 12.07
N ALA A 150 5.48 -2.90 13.04
CA ALA A 150 4.39 -3.86 12.86
C ALA A 150 3.41 -3.44 11.75
N VAL A 151 3.09 -2.15 11.65
CA VAL A 151 2.28 -1.61 10.54
C VAL A 151 2.96 -1.83 9.20
N LEU A 152 4.24 -1.50 9.12
CA LEU A 152 5.00 -1.64 7.88
C LEU A 152 5.13 -3.12 7.48
N ASP A 153 5.46 -4.01 8.41
CA ASP A 153 5.53 -5.46 8.17
C ASP A 153 4.20 -6.03 7.66
N ALA A 154 3.08 -5.57 8.25
CA ALA A 154 1.76 -6.01 7.85
C ALA A 154 1.40 -5.53 6.45
N LEU A 155 1.78 -4.29 6.12
CA LEU A 155 1.63 -3.73 4.79
C LEU A 155 2.44 -4.54 3.78
N VAL A 156 3.66 -4.94 4.14
CA VAL A 156 4.52 -5.81 3.32
C VAL A 156 3.83 -7.12 3.01
N SER A 157 3.53 -7.86 4.07
CA SER A 157 3.10 -9.24 3.94
C SER A 157 1.69 -9.30 3.33
N GLY A 158 0.85 -8.30 3.62
CA GLY A 158 -0.48 -8.15 3.03
C GLY A 158 -0.42 -7.97 1.52
N LEU A 159 0.39 -7.02 1.02
CA LEU A 159 0.56 -6.81 -0.42
C LEU A 159 1.25 -7.99 -1.11
N GLU A 160 2.30 -8.56 -0.52
CA GLU A 160 2.98 -9.74 -1.05
C GLU A 160 1.99 -10.90 -1.24
N SER A 161 1.10 -11.11 -0.27
CA SER A 161 0.08 -12.15 -0.36
C SER A 161 -0.92 -11.92 -1.51
N THR A 162 -1.00 -10.70 -2.06
CA THR A 162 -1.85 -10.39 -3.21
C THR A 162 -1.21 -10.71 -4.56
N VAL A 163 0.12 -10.86 -4.64
CA VAL A 163 0.86 -11.02 -5.91
C VAL A 163 0.36 -12.20 -6.73
N GLN A 164 0.03 -13.32 -6.07
CA GLN A 164 -0.54 -14.49 -6.74
C GLN A 164 -1.91 -14.24 -7.39
N TYR A 165 -2.65 -13.21 -6.95
CA TYR A 165 -3.99 -12.88 -7.44
C TYR A 165 -3.99 -11.72 -8.42
N VAL A 166 -3.11 -10.72 -8.27
CA VAL A 166 -3.12 -9.51 -9.09
C VAL A 166 -1.84 -9.31 -9.91
N GLY A 167 -0.85 -10.18 -9.74
CA GLY A 167 0.49 -10.02 -10.30
C GLY A 167 1.31 -8.97 -9.56
N GLU A 168 2.54 -8.75 -10.01
CA GLU A 168 3.39 -7.66 -9.52
C GLU A 168 2.89 -6.31 -10.08
N ARG A 169 2.75 -5.29 -9.23
CA ARG A 169 2.13 -4.00 -9.59
C ARG A 169 3.02 -2.82 -9.29
N PRO A 170 3.64 -2.11 -10.25
CA PRO A 170 4.59 -1.03 -9.94
C PRO A 170 3.99 0.05 -9.02
N GLY A 171 4.83 0.79 -8.32
CA GLY A 171 4.35 1.83 -7.40
C GLY A 171 5.38 2.85 -7.00
N HIS A 172 4.89 3.99 -6.54
CA HIS A 172 5.70 5.11 -6.06
C HIS A 172 5.26 5.47 -4.67
N VAL A 173 6.22 5.57 -3.74
CA VAL A 173 5.92 6.06 -2.40
C VAL A 173 6.80 7.18 -1.95
N PHE A 174 6.11 8.16 -1.42
CA PHE A 174 6.68 9.38 -0.90
C PHE A 174 6.44 9.40 0.60
N LEU A 175 7.50 9.16 1.37
CA LEU A 175 7.51 9.38 2.81
C LEU A 175 7.89 10.84 3.07
N LEU A 176 6.89 11.66 3.38
CA LEU A 176 7.06 13.09 3.64
C LEU A 176 7.37 13.34 5.11
N ASN A 177 8.01 14.48 5.37
CA ASN A 177 8.36 14.95 6.70
C ASN A 177 9.12 13.91 7.54
N SER A 178 9.86 13.02 6.86
CA SER A 178 10.54 11.89 7.52
C SER A 178 11.57 12.37 8.53
N PRO A 179 11.38 12.14 9.83
CA PRO A 179 12.38 12.49 10.84
C PRO A 179 13.63 11.61 10.70
N ALA A 180 14.78 12.14 11.10
CA ALA A 180 16.08 11.46 10.95
C ALA A 180 16.13 10.07 11.61
N TYR A 181 15.42 9.88 12.73
CA TYR A 181 15.36 8.58 13.41
C TYR A 181 14.60 7.50 12.64
N LEU A 182 13.80 7.85 11.62
CA LEU A 182 13.22 6.85 10.72
C LEU A 182 14.22 6.40 9.65
N SER A 183 15.32 7.12 9.42
CA SER A 183 16.27 6.81 8.35
C SER A 183 16.81 5.38 8.39
N PRO A 184 17.18 4.78 9.54
CA PRO A 184 17.63 3.39 9.58
C PRO A 184 16.53 2.42 9.14
N LEU A 185 15.29 2.67 9.59
CA LEU A 185 14.13 1.86 9.21
C LEU A 185 13.84 2.02 7.70
N ILE A 186 13.91 3.23 7.16
CA ILE A 186 13.69 3.50 5.74
C ILE A 186 14.79 2.90 4.88
N SER A 187 16.06 2.99 5.28
CA SER A 187 17.16 2.37 4.54
C SER A 187 17.01 0.86 4.49
N LEU A 188 16.57 0.26 5.59
CA LEU A 188 16.24 -1.15 5.64
C LEU A 188 15.07 -1.47 4.69
N LEU A 189 14.04 -0.61 4.67
CA LEU A 189 12.89 -0.76 3.78
C LEU A 189 13.30 -0.63 2.29
N SER A 190 14.09 0.37 1.91
CA SER A 190 14.52 0.52 0.51
C SER A 190 15.30 -0.70 0.01
N GLY A 191 16.04 -1.37 0.89
CA GLY A 191 16.86 -2.53 0.54
C GLY A 191 16.10 -3.81 0.26
N LEU A 192 14.84 -3.93 0.70
CA LEU A 192 14.04 -5.08 0.30
C LEU A 192 12.85 -4.70 -0.57
N VAL A 193 12.61 -3.41 -0.84
CA VAL A 193 11.61 -2.96 -1.80
C VAL A 193 11.92 -3.55 -3.19
N HIS A 194 10.90 -4.05 -3.88
CA HIS A 194 11.08 -4.67 -5.18
C HIS A 194 11.56 -3.64 -6.17
N PRO A 195 12.34 -4.06 -7.18
CA PRO A 195 12.89 -3.13 -8.15
C PRO A 195 11.84 -2.29 -8.90
N LYS A 196 10.59 -2.76 -9.01
CA LYS A 196 9.50 -1.99 -9.67
C LYS A 196 8.83 -0.95 -8.77
N VAL A 197 9.30 -0.79 -7.53
CA VAL A 197 8.85 0.29 -6.65
C VAL A 197 9.94 1.27 -6.35
N GLN A 198 9.54 2.52 -6.43
CA GLN A 198 10.34 3.63 -6.00
C GLN A 198 9.89 4.09 -4.62
N LEU A 199 10.71 3.82 -3.60
CA LEU A 199 10.55 4.41 -2.27
C LEU A 199 11.43 5.65 -2.15
N VAL A 200 10.81 6.80 -1.91
CA VAL A 200 11.47 8.08 -1.72
C VAL A 200 11.10 8.64 -0.36
N SER A 201 12.10 8.98 0.45
CA SER A 201 11.91 9.65 1.73
C SER A 201 12.51 11.04 1.72
N VAL A 202 11.72 12.02 2.17
CA VAL A 202 12.10 13.43 2.12
C VAL A 202 11.64 14.14 3.38
N SER A 203 12.60 14.71 4.12
CA SER A 203 12.31 15.46 5.35
C SER A 203 11.86 16.90 5.12
N SER A 204 12.33 17.54 4.04
CA SER A 204 12.12 18.97 3.80
C SER A 204 10.86 19.23 2.97
N ARG A 205 9.97 20.08 3.49
CA ARG A 205 8.76 20.55 2.79
C ARG A 205 9.01 21.03 1.37
N LYS A 206 9.92 21.99 1.20
CA LYS A 206 10.27 22.52 -0.11
C LYS A 206 10.69 21.42 -1.10
N LYS A 207 11.45 20.42 -0.62
CA LYS A 207 11.93 19.33 -1.48
C LYS A 207 10.80 18.38 -1.86
N TRP A 208 9.96 18.01 -0.90
CA TRP A 208 8.91 17.04 -1.17
C TRP A 208 7.74 17.65 -1.95
N GLU A 209 7.44 18.95 -1.78
CA GLU A 209 6.42 19.64 -2.58
C GLU A 209 6.80 19.64 -4.06
N VAL A 210 8.04 20.04 -4.39
CA VAL A 210 8.54 20.02 -5.78
C VAL A 210 8.46 18.61 -6.34
N LEU A 211 8.89 17.62 -5.57
CA LEU A 211 8.91 16.23 -6.02
C LEU A 211 7.49 15.66 -6.26
N LEU A 212 6.54 15.98 -5.39
CA LEU A 212 5.14 15.61 -5.61
C LEU A 212 4.54 16.35 -6.80
N GLN A 213 4.81 17.65 -6.97
CA GLN A 213 4.35 18.42 -8.12
C GLN A 213 4.90 17.85 -9.44
N ASP A 214 6.16 17.45 -9.47
CA ASP A 214 6.80 16.84 -10.64
C ASP A 214 6.21 15.47 -10.97
N HIS A 215 5.89 14.67 -9.94
CA HIS A 215 5.38 13.31 -10.12
C HIS A 215 3.87 13.26 -10.38
N VAL A 216 3.09 13.89 -9.50
CA VAL A 216 1.62 13.87 -9.51
C VAL A 216 1.03 14.98 -10.39
N GLY A 217 1.66 16.16 -10.39
CA GLY A 217 1.15 17.37 -11.03
C GLY A 217 0.41 18.27 -10.04
N ALA A 218 0.74 19.56 -10.02
CA ALA A 218 0.16 20.53 -9.07
C ALA A 218 -1.38 20.64 -9.18
N SER A 219 -1.95 20.47 -10.37
CA SER A 219 -3.41 20.45 -10.60
C SER A 219 -4.12 19.24 -9.99
N PHE A 220 -3.40 18.16 -9.72
CA PHE A 220 -3.93 16.90 -9.20
C PHE A 220 -3.70 16.73 -7.69
N LEU A 221 -2.90 17.62 -7.08
CA LEU A 221 -2.58 17.60 -5.67
C LEU A 221 -3.51 18.51 -4.85
N PRO A 222 -3.78 18.16 -3.57
CA PRO A 222 -4.41 19.07 -2.62
C PRO A 222 -3.45 20.22 -2.24
N VAL A 223 -4.03 21.37 -1.85
CA VAL A 223 -3.27 22.58 -1.46
C VAL A 223 -2.25 22.30 -0.35
N GLU A 224 -2.62 21.49 0.65
CA GLU A 224 -1.76 21.18 1.79
C GLU A 224 -0.51 20.36 1.41
N TYR A 225 -0.51 19.71 0.24
CA TYR A 225 0.63 18.99 -0.34
C TYR A 225 1.26 19.73 -1.53
N GLY A 226 1.08 21.05 -1.61
CA GLY A 226 1.67 21.89 -2.66
C GLY A 226 0.87 21.92 -3.96
N GLY A 227 -0.38 21.47 -3.95
CA GLY A 227 -1.26 21.50 -5.12
C GLY A 227 -2.11 22.76 -5.25
N LEU A 228 -2.99 22.74 -6.24
CA LEU A 228 -3.95 23.82 -6.53
C LEU A 228 -5.40 23.40 -6.22
N LYS A 229 -5.64 22.13 -5.93
CA LYS A 229 -7.00 21.60 -5.76
C LYS A 229 -7.46 21.83 -4.32
N ALA A 230 -8.54 22.60 -4.16
CA ALA A 230 -9.10 22.96 -2.86
C ALA A 230 -9.88 21.83 -2.17
N LYS A 231 -9.99 20.64 -2.77
CA LYS A 231 -10.66 19.50 -2.14
C LYS A 231 -9.82 19.04 -0.94
N THR A 232 -10.45 18.86 0.22
CA THR A 232 -9.83 18.28 1.41
C THR A 232 -9.60 16.78 1.23
N LEU A 233 -8.53 16.24 1.84
CA LEU A 233 -8.21 14.81 1.72
C LEU A 233 -9.34 13.92 2.24
N MET A 234 -9.88 14.24 3.42
CA MET A 234 -10.74 13.37 4.23
C MET A 234 -12.15 13.09 3.65
N ASP A 235 -12.47 13.56 2.45
CA ASP A 235 -13.71 13.21 1.73
C ASP A 235 -13.44 12.27 0.55
N SER A 236 -13.02 11.04 0.89
CA SER A 236 -12.84 9.94 -0.06
C SER A 236 -14.13 9.11 -0.16
N PRO A 237 -14.96 9.29 -1.22
CA PRO A 237 -16.17 8.48 -1.40
C PRO A 237 -15.86 6.98 -1.52
N PHE A 238 -14.66 6.64 -2.00
CA PHE A 238 -14.19 5.26 -2.09
C PHE A 238 -14.05 4.60 -0.72
N VAL A 239 -13.46 5.29 0.25
CA VAL A 239 -13.25 4.75 1.60
C VAL A 239 -14.59 4.52 2.29
N LYS A 240 -15.53 5.47 2.11
CA LYS A 240 -16.92 5.32 2.59
C LYS A 240 -17.60 4.12 1.96
N SER A 241 -17.46 3.94 0.65
CA SER A 241 -18.04 2.79 -0.06
C SER A 241 -17.46 1.45 0.40
N ILE A 242 -16.14 1.38 0.65
CA ILE A 242 -15.47 0.19 1.18
C ILE A 242 -16.01 -0.15 2.57
N ASP A 243 -16.05 0.83 3.47
CA ASP A 243 -16.54 0.62 4.85
C ASP A 243 -18.02 0.18 4.85
N GLN A 244 -18.87 0.81 4.05
CA GLN A 244 -20.28 0.44 3.93
C GLN A 244 -20.46 -0.99 3.41
N GLU A 245 -19.71 -1.37 2.38
CA GLU A 245 -19.80 -2.73 1.81
C GLU A 245 -19.32 -3.79 2.80
N VAL A 246 -18.21 -3.53 3.49
CA VAL A 246 -17.70 -4.45 4.51
C VAL A 246 -18.68 -4.61 5.66
N ARG A 247 -19.25 -3.51 6.17
CA ARG A 247 -20.28 -3.57 7.24
C ARG A 247 -21.49 -4.38 6.81
N ARG A 248 -22.01 -4.13 5.59
CA ARG A 248 -23.13 -4.89 5.02
C ARG A 248 -22.86 -6.39 4.99
N ILE A 249 -21.66 -6.80 4.55
CA ILE A 249 -21.27 -8.22 4.50
C ILE A 249 -21.21 -8.81 5.92
N LEU A 250 -20.59 -8.13 6.87
CA LEU A 250 -20.44 -8.62 8.25
C LEU A 250 -21.78 -8.70 9.00
N GLU A 251 -22.66 -7.73 8.81
CA GLU A 251 -24.01 -7.72 9.39
C GLU A 251 -24.87 -8.87 8.84
N SER A 252 -24.84 -9.10 7.52
CA SER A 252 -25.60 -10.18 6.90
C SER A 252 -25.17 -11.57 7.40
N LYS A 253 -23.87 -11.80 7.64
CA LYS A 253 -23.37 -13.05 8.23
C LYS A 253 -23.75 -13.24 9.70
N THR A 254 -23.94 -12.15 10.44
CA THR A 254 -24.36 -12.19 11.83
C THR A 254 -25.85 -12.52 11.93
N ALA A 255 -26.67 -11.94 11.05
CA ALA A 255 -28.11 -12.20 10.97
C ALA A 255 -28.46 -13.64 10.58
N VAL A 256 -27.61 -14.32 9.80
CA VAL A 256 -27.82 -15.73 9.37
C VAL A 256 -27.39 -16.74 10.44
N LYS A 257 -26.66 -16.31 11.48
CA LYS A 257 -26.19 -17.17 12.59
C LYS A 257 -27.11 -17.17 13.82
N LEU A 258 -28.19 -16.38 13.81
CA LEU A 258 -29.25 -16.34 14.83
C LEU A 258 -30.47 -17.11 14.33
#